data_AF-A0AAU0U1V1-F1
#
_entry.id   AF-A0AAU0U1V1-F1
#
_cell.length_a   1.000
_cell.length_b   1.000
_cell.length_c   1.000
_cell.angle_alpha   90.00
_cell.angle_beta   90.00
_cell.angle_gamma   90.00
#
_symmetry.space_group_name_H-M   'P 1'
#
loop_
_entity.id
_entity.type
_entity.pdbx_description
1 polymer ?
#
loop_
_entity_poly.entity_id
_entity_poly.type
_entity_poly.pdbx_seq_one_letter_code
_entity_poly.pdbx_strand_id
1 'polypeptide(L)' 'MDPAVFEQWMMTILVTILVAFMGFIVWDLAKKSKAGKFGTIILFFVLGLGILAFVIKSVVIAFIEA' A
#
# COMPACT_ATOMS: atom_id res chain seq x y z
N MET A 1 -0.31 -1.87 -28.55
CA MET A 1 0.35 -1.52 -27.28
C MET A 1 1.48 -2.51 -27.11
N ASP A 2 2.70 -2.04 -26.86
CA ASP A 2 3.83 -2.95 -26.64
C ASP A 2 3.55 -3.84 -25.42
N PRO A 3 3.78 -5.16 -25.48
CA PRO A 3 3.44 -6.07 -24.38
C PRO A 3 4.12 -5.68 -23.05
N ALA A 4 5.34 -5.11 -23.11
CA ALA A 4 6.05 -4.69 -21.90
C ALA A 4 5.37 -3.51 -21.19
N VAL A 5 4.86 -2.54 -21.96
CA VAL A 5 4.12 -1.40 -21.40
C VAL A 5 2.82 -1.88 -20.77
N PHE A 6 2.08 -2.75 -21.46
CA PHE A 6 0.84 -3.31 -20.92
C PHE A 6 1.06 -4.06 -19.59
N GLU A 7 2.13 -4.87 -19.51
CA GLU A 7 2.51 -5.58 -18.29
C GLU A 7 2.79 -4.62 -17.13
N GLN A 8 3.55 -3.55 -17.37
CA GLN A 8 3.90 -2.57 -16.36
C GLN A 8 2.67 -1.82 -15.81
N TRP A 9 1.74 -1.44 -16.68
CA TRP A 9 0.47 -0.81 -16.29
C TRP A 9 -0.41 -1.78 -15.49
N MET A 10 -0.56 -3.02 -15.95
CA MET A 10 -1.32 -4.07 -15.26
C MET A 10 -0.79 -4.34 -13.85
N MET A 11 0.53 -4.54 -13.72
CA MET A 11 1.18 -4.78 -12.44
C MET A 11 0.99 -3.60 -11.48
N THR A 12 1.17 -2.38 -11.98
CA THR A 12 0.99 -1.17 -11.15
C THR A 12 -0.45 -1.05 -10.67
N ILE A 13 -1.42 -1.19 -11.57
CA ILE A 13 -2.84 -1.01 -11.24
C ILE A 13 -3.33 -2.10 -10.28
N LEU A 14 -3.08 -3.38 -10.60
CA LEU A 14 -3.57 -4.50 -9.78
C LEU A 14 -2.96 -4.50 -8.39
N VAL A 15 -1.65 -4.25 -8.27
CA VAL A 15 -0.98 -4.17 -6.97
C VAL A 15 -1.51 -2.98 -6.17
N THR A 16 -1.70 -1.82 -6.79
CA THR A 16 -2.25 -0.64 -6.10
C THR A 16 -3.68 -0.91 -5.59
N ILE A 17 -4.53 -1.54 -6.39
CA ILE A 17 -5.89 -1.93 -5.98
C ILE A 17 -5.85 -2.92 -4.82
N LEU A 18 -4.97 -3.92 -4.87
CA LEU A 18 -4.82 -4.90 -3.80
C LEU A 18 -4.40 -4.25 -2.49
N VAL A 19 -3.43 -3.33 -2.53
CA VAL A 19 -2.95 -2.59 -1.35
C VAL A 19 -4.07 -1.70 -0.78
N ALA A 20 -4.85 -1.03 -1.63
CA ALA A 20 -6.00 -0.25 -1.18
C ALA A 20 -7.06 -1.14 -0.49
N PHE A 21 -7.31 -2.33 -1.03
CA PHE A 21 -8.23 -3.30 -0.44
C PHE A 21 -7.74 -3.81 0.92
N MET A 22 -6.44 -4.07 1.07
CA MET A 22 -5.83 -4.38 2.37
C MET A 22 -6.04 -3.23 3.37
N GLY A 23 -5.89 -1.98 2.93
CA GLY A 23 -6.18 -0.80 3.75
C GLY A 23 -7.63 -0.75 4.23
N PHE A 24 -8.57 -1.05 3.33
CA PHE A 24 -10.00 -1.13 3.65
C PHE A 24 -10.32 -2.24 4.67
N ILE A 25 -9.72 -3.43 4.52
CA ILE A 25 -9.88 -4.54 5.47
C ILE A 25 -9.39 -4.14 6.86
N VAL A 26 -8.22 -3.52 6.95
CA VAL A 26 -7.65 -3.07 8.24
C VAL A 26 -8.55 -2.03 8.90
N TRP A 27 -9.15 -1.14 8.12
CA TRP A 27 -10.13 -0.16 8.62
C TRP A 27 -11.40 -0.84 9.14
N ASP A 28 -11.96 -1.80 8.40
CA ASP A 28 -13.13 -2.58 8.85
C ASP A 28 -12.81 -3.39 10.11
N LEU A 29 -11.63 -4.01 10.16
CA LEU A 29 -11.16 -4.79 11.31
C LEU A 29 -10.95 -3.89 12.54
N ALA A 30 -10.35 -2.71 12.39
CA ALA A 30 -10.19 -1.75 13.48
C ALA A 30 -11.54 -1.38 14.11
N LYS A 31 -12.57 -1.22 13.27
CA LYS A 31 -13.92 -0.84 13.69
C LYS A 31 -14.68 -2.01 14.32
N LYS A 32 -14.61 -3.21 13.73
CA LYS A 32 -15.24 -4.44 14.26
C LYS A 32 -14.59 -4.93 15.56
N SER A 33 -13.28 -4.83 15.67
CA SER A 33 -12.54 -5.33 16.84
C SER A 33 -12.63 -4.40 18.06
N LYS A 34 -13.42 -3.31 17.99
CA LYS A 34 -13.46 -2.24 19.00
C LYS A 34 -12.04 -1.82 19.41
N ALA A 35 -11.13 -1.74 18.44
CA ALA A 35 -9.76 -1.32 18.70
C ALA A 35 -9.85 0.09 19.29
N GLY A 36 -9.60 0.20 20.60
CA GLY A 36 -9.64 1.50 21.29
C GLY A 36 -8.68 2.49 20.65
N LYS A 37 -8.66 3.75 21.11
CA LYS A 37 -7.83 4.81 20.51
C LYS A 37 -6.38 4.38 20.23
N PHE A 38 -5.77 3.60 21.12
CA PHE A 38 -4.42 3.04 20.92
C PHE A 38 -4.34 2.04 19.77
N GLY A 39 -5.28 1.11 19.67
CA GLY A 39 -5.31 0.08 18.62
C GLY A 39 -5.54 0.69 17.24
N THR A 40 -6.41 1.68 17.12
CA THR A 40 -6.63 2.39 15.85
C THR A 40 -5.38 3.15 15.41
N ILE A 41 -4.67 3.80 16.34
CA ILE A 41 -3.42 4.52 16.06
C ILE A 41 -2.34 3.56 15.55
N ILE A 42 -2.13 2.42 16.23
CA ILE A 42 -1.12 1.43 15.80
C ILE A 42 -1.49 0.82 14.44
N LEU A 43 -2.76 0.49 14.20
CA LEU A 43 -3.21 -0.04 12.91
C LEU A 43 -2.97 0.97 11.77
N PHE A 44 -3.24 2.25 12.01
CA PHE A 44 -2.92 3.32 11.07
C PHE A 44 -1.42 3.53 10.87
N PHE A 45 -0.63 3.40 11.94
CA PHE A 45 0.81 3.57 11.89
C PHE A 45 1.48 2.45 11.08
N VAL A 46 1.05 1.20 11.27
CA VAL A 46 1.55 0.04 10.52
C VAL A 46 1.18 0.14 9.04
N LEU A 47 -0.07 0.54 8.74
CA LEU A 47 -0.49 0.81 7.36
C LEU A 47 0.33 1.92 6.72
N GLY A 48 0.49 3.04 7.44
CA GLY A 48 1.28 4.19 7.01
C GLY A 48 2.73 3.81 6.75
N LEU A 49 3.36 3.05 7.65
CA LEU A 49 4.73 2.53 7.46
C LEU A 49 4.84 1.63 6.23
N GLY A 50 3.85 0.77 5.97
CA GLY A 50 3.85 -0.10 4.78
C GLY A 50 3.80 0.70 3.48
N ILE A 51 2.94 1.72 3.40
CA ILE A 51 2.85 2.62 2.24
C ILE A 51 4.13 3.46 2.12
N LEU A 52 4.64 3.99 3.24
CA LEU A 52 5.86 4.79 3.27
C LEU A 52 7.06 3.99 2.76
N ALA A 53 7.22 2.74 3.20
CA ALA A 53 8.28 1.85 2.74
C ALA A 53 8.18 1.56 1.23
N PHE A 54 6.96 1.38 0.71
CA PHE A 54 6.74 1.20 -0.72
C PHE A 54 7.17 2.44 -1.52
N VAL A 55 6.79 3.64 -1.06
CA VAL A 55 7.18 4.91 -1.70
C VAL A 55 8.69 5.11 -1.65
N ILE A 56 9.33 4.90 -0.49
CA ILE A 56 10.78 5.03 -0.35
C ILE A 56 11.48 4.07 -1.31
N LYS A 57 11.05 2.81 -1.41
CA LYS A 57 11.60 1.85 -2.37
C LYS A 57 11.47 2.35 -3.80
N SER A 58 10.29 2.82 -4.21
CA SER A 58 10.08 3.33 -5.58
C SER A 58 10.98 4.52 -5.90
N VAL A 59 11.15 5.43 -4.94
CA VAL A 59 12.03 6.61 -5.08
C VAL A 59 13.50 6.17 -5.14
N VAL A 60 13.94 5.26 -4.28
CA VAL A 60 15.31 4.73 -4.27
C VAL A 60 15.63 4.03 -5.59
N ILE A 61 14.73 3.20 -6.11
CA ILE A 61 14.90 2.55 -7.42
C ILE A 61 15.00 3.62 -8.51
N ALA A 62 14.11 4.62 -8.49
CA ALA A 62 14.15 5.71 -9.46
C ALA A 62 15.48 6.48 -9.41
N PHE A 63 16.10 6.67 -8.25
CA PHE A 63 17.43 7.29 -8.13
C PHE A 63 18.60 6.38 -8.50
N ILE A 64 18.45 5.06 -8.37
CA ILE A 64 19.49 4.08 -8.77
C ILE A 64 19.45 3.82 -10.27
N GLU A 65 18.27 3.84 -10.88
CA GLU A 65 18.05 3.60 -12.30
C GLU A 65 18.07 4.88 -13.16
N ALA A 66 18.07 6.08 -12.55
CA ALA A 66 18.25 7.37 -13.22
C ALA A 66 19.73 7.70 -13.46
#